data_AF-A0A1H3MIK1-F1
#
_entry.id   AF-A0A1H3MIK1-F1
#
_cell.length_a   1.000
_cell.length_b   1.000
_cell.length_c   1.000
_cell.angle_alpha   90.00
_cell.angle_beta   90.00
_cell.angle_gamma   90.00
#
_symmetry.space_group_name_H-M   'P 1'
#
loop_
_entity.id
_entity.type
_entity.pdbx_description
1 polymer ?
#
loop_
_entity_poly.entity_id
_entity_poly.type
_entity_poly.pdbx_seq_one_letter_code
_entity_poly.pdbx_strand_id
1 'polypeptide(L)'
;MRSPRRIPERHIYDCAVYRSNGHANNPRVTTSRLTTLVATTLRRQREALELTQAQLAARAGTSQAAIARIERGDREPSLRMLERLLMAMDVQLTVGLEPLDAQLDAAIAELAAASVSDRIAEAGIDKLLDAFPAIPFVLDGATAALLQGAPLPVDAVQMALTWPYADRLTDWLTAKYAHRWNEKWQEFGYLALDPAEPGAHRWQTMVGELRARFGDALPEHIEVRHGGRSYPVVPLTEVEIADVGAAALLDRYRRQRGGSPG
;
A
#
# COMPACT_ATOMS: atom_id res chain seq x y z
N MET A 1 -47.01 4.56 14.40
CA MET A 1 -46.13 5.04 15.49
C MET A 1 -45.36 3.86 16.09
N ARG A 2 -44.14 3.62 15.63
CA ARG A 2 -43.20 2.66 16.23
C ARG A 2 -41.86 3.35 16.42
N SER A 3 -41.40 3.32 17.67
CA SER A 3 -40.16 3.91 18.15
C SER A 3 -38.92 3.26 17.50
N PRO A 4 -37.87 4.02 17.14
CA PRO A 4 -36.62 3.44 16.66
C PRO A 4 -35.81 2.88 17.84
N ARG A 5 -35.39 1.61 17.73
CA ARG A 5 -34.53 0.95 18.71
C ARG A 5 -33.11 1.54 18.63
N ARG A 6 -32.61 2.00 19.79
CA ARG A 6 -31.20 2.34 20.03
C ARG A 6 -30.31 1.13 19.77
N ILE A 7 -29.21 1.34 19.03
CA ILE A 7 -28.06 0.43 19.00
C ILE A 7 -27.06 0.92 20.06
N PRO A 8 -26.52 0.06 20.94
CA PRO A 8 -25.62 0.49 21.99
C PRO A 8 -24.18 0.65 21.49
N GLU A 9 -23.53 1.73 21.92
CA GLU A 9 -22.10 1.98 21.79
C GLU A 9 -21.30 0.95 22.61
N ARG A 10 -20.34 0.25 21.98
CA ARG A 10 -19.18 -0.32 22.68
C ARG A 10 -17.91 -0.30 21.81
N HIS A 11 -16.92 0.39 22.37
CA HIS A 11 -15.48 0.23 22.26
C HIS A 11 -14.96 -1.12 21.72
N ILE A 12 -14.07 -1.05 20.72
CA ILE A 12 -12.98 -2.03 20.54
C ILE A 12 -11.69 -1.25 20.24
N TYR A 13 -10.62 -1.66 20.91
CA TYR A 13 -9.29 -1.07 20.98
C TYR A 13 -8.44 -1.32 19.71
N ASP A 14 -7.54 -0.36 19.47
CA ASP A 14 -6.10 -0.51 19.22
C ASP A 14 -5.61 -1.76 18.46
N CYS A 15 -5.08 -1.54 17.24
CA CYS A 15 -4.06 -2.39 16.63
C CYS A 15 -3.08 -1.51 15.87
N ALA A 16 -1.88 -1.42 16.44
CA ALA A 16 -0.76 -0.69 15.90
C ALA A 16 0.05 -1.55 14.91
N VAL A 17 0.67 -0.83 13.96
CA VAL A 17 1.94 -1.09 13.25
C VAL A 17 1.90 -1.91 11.93
N TYR A 18 2.57 -1.31 10.93
CA TYR A 18 3.04 -1.80 9.62
C TYR A 18 2.11 -1.75 8.39
N ARG A 19 2.18 -0.64 7.63
CA ARG A 19 3.00 -0.54 6.39
C ARG A 19 2.97 0.87 5.81
N SER A 20 4.15 1.47 5.75
CA SER A 20 4.45 2.72 5.07
C SER A 20 4.63 2.48 3.57
N ASN A 21 3.78 3.11 2.75
CA ASN A 21 4.11 3.93 1.57
C ASN A 21 3.08 3.76 0.45
N GLY A 22 2.18 4.75 0.38
CA GLY A 22 1.21 4.91 -0.69
C GLY A 22 0.25 6.08 -0.42
N HIS A 23 0.77 7.25 -0.02
CA HIS A 23 -0.03 8.45 0.19
C HIS A 23 0.17 9.46 -0.98
N ALA A 24 -0.58 9.30 -2.05
CA ALA A 24 -1.21 10.47 -2.71
C ALA A 24 -2.50 10.74 -1.91
N ASN A 25 -2.80 11.96 -1.44
CA ASN A 25 -3.72 13.05 -1.90
C ASN A 25 -5.14 13.14 -1.26
N ASN A 26 -5.22 13.60 0.00
CA ASN A 26 -6.43 14.19 0.58
C ASN A 26 -6.45 15.72 0.28
N PRO A 27 -7.51 16.35 -0.28
CA PRO A 27 -7.53 17.77 -0.63
C PRO A 27 -7.55 18.72 0.57
N ARG A 28 -7.37 18.23 1.81
CA ARG A 28 -7.14 19.08 2.99
C ARG A 28 -5.91 18.75 3.83
N VAL A 29 -5.21 17.62 3.62
CA VAL A 29 -3.83 17.39 4.10
C VAL A 29 -3.18 16.30 3.23
N THR A 30 -2.40 16.69 2.21
CA THR A 30 -1.48 15.76 1.54
C THR A 30 -0.13 15.88 2.21
N THR A 31 0.21 14.98 3.12
CA THR A 31 1.53 14.96 3.76
C THR A 31 2.60 14.66 2.71
N SER A 32 3.52 15.59 2.48
CA SER A 32 4.63 15.41 1.55
C SER A 32 5.47 14.17 1.90
N ARG A 33 6.06 13.49 0.90
CA ARG A 33 7.06 12.41 1.11
C ARG A 33 8.14 12.85 2.09
N LEU A 34 8.61 14.10 1.96
CA LEU A 34 9.60 14.70 2.86
C LEU A 34 9.08 14.82 4.30
N THR A 35 7.82 15.22 4.48
CA THR A 35 7.21 15.31 5.82
C THR A 35 7.13 13.94 6.47
N THR A 36 6.73 12.91 5.72
CA THR A 36 6.69 11.52 6.23
C THR A 36 8.10 11.04 6.60
N LEU A 37 9.10 11.32 5.76
CA LEU A 37 10.49 10.98 6.04
C LEU A 37 11.01 11.68 7.31
N VAL A 38 10.74 12.98 7.46
CA VAL A 38 11.12 13.74 8.66
C VAL A 38 10.40 13.19 9.90
N ALA A 39 9.10 12.95 9.82
CA ALA A 39 8.30 12.41 10.92
C ALA A 39 8.81 11.04 11.40
N THR A 40 9.04 10.12 10.47
CA THR A 40 9.55 8.77 10.76
C THR A 40 10.98 8.80 11.29
N THR A 41 11.84 9.67 10.74
CA THR A 41 13.23 9.86 11.23
C THR A 41 13.24 10.37 12.67
N LEU A 42 12.44 11.40 12.97
CA LEU A 42 12.31 11.94 14.33
C LEU A 42 11.80 10.90 15.32
N ARG A 43 10.75 10.15 14.94
CA ARG A 43 10.18 9.09 15.78
C ARG A 43 11.21 8.00 16.07
N ARG A 44 11.92 7.51 15.05
CA ARG A 44 12.95 6.47 15.19
C ARG A 44 14.07 6.93 16.10
N GLN A 45 14.54 8.17 15.94
CA GLN A 45 15.59 8.71 16.80
C GLN A 45 15.12 8.85 18.26
N ARG A 46 13.89 9.31 18.47
CA ARG A 46 13.29 9.38 19.82
C ARG A 46 13.23 7.99 20.47
N GLU A 47 12.77 6.99 19.73
CA GLU A 47 12.66 5.61 20.19
C GLU A 47 14.05 4.99 20.49
N ALA A 48 15.06 5.28 19.67
CA ALA A 48 16.44 4.84 19.90
C ALA A 48 17.07 5.43 21.17
N LEU A 49 16.59 6.60 21.62
CA LEU A 49 16.96 7.23 22.89
C LEU A 49 16.03 6.86 24.05
N GLU A 50 15.09 5.92 23.83
CA GLU A 50 14.10 5.46 24.82
C GLU A 50 13.22 6.60 25.40
N LEU A 51 13.04 7.69 24.65
CA LEU A 51 12.25 8.83 25.09
C LEU A 51 10.79 8.63 24.77
N THR A 52 9.91 8.95 25.71
CA THR A 52 8.47 9.16 25.43
C THR A 52 8.26 10.47 24.67
N GLN A 53 7.12 10.59 23.98
CA GLN A 53 6.73 11.86 23.32
C GLN A 53 6.66 13.03 24.31
N ALA A 54 6.22 12.77 25.55
CA ALA A 54 6.15 13.78 26.60
C ALA A 54 7.55 14.25 27.05
N GLN A 55 8.51 13.32 27.18
CA GLN A 55 9.89 13.66 27.52
C GLN A 55 10.58 14.46 26.42
N LEU A 56 10.42 14.08 25.15
CA LEU A 56 10.94 14.87 24.03
C LEU A 56 10.29 16.25 23.99
N ALA A 57 8.97 16.34 24.18
CA ALA A 57 8.26 17.61 24.23
C ALA A 57 8.79 18.54 25.33
N ALA A 58 9.01 18.01 26.53
CA ALA A 58 9.58 18.74 27.65
C ALA A 58 10.98 19.27 27.33
N ARG A 59 11.88 18.41 26.81
CA ARG A 59 13.24 18.79 26.42
C ARG A 59 13.26 19.85 25.32
N ALA A 60 12.38 19.72 24.34
CA ALA A 60 12.30 20.62 23.20
C ALA A 60 11.49 21.89 23.49
N GLY A 61 10.86 22.03 24.66
CA GLY A 61 10.01 23.18 25.00
C GLY A 61 8.74 23.29 24.16
N THR A 62 8.10 22.15 23.88
CA THR A 62 6.83 22.07 23.13
C THR A 62 5.82 21.16 23.85
N SER A 63 4.65 20.93 23.27
CA SER A 63 3.64 20.04 23.85
C SER A 63 3.74 18.63 23.29
N GLN A 64 3.38 17.63 24.11
CA GLN A 64 3.27 16.24 23.67
C GLN A 64 2.34 16.11 22.45
N ALA A 65 1.22 16.84 22.46
CA ALA A 65 0.27 16.86 21.34
C ALA A 65 0.85 17.46 20.05
N ALA A 66 1.88 18.32 20.14
CA ALA A 66 2.61 18.79 18.96
C ALA A 66 3.54 17.69 18.42
N ILE A 67 4.27 17.00 19.30
CA ILE A 67 5.12 15.85 18.93
C ILE A 67 4.29 14.75 18.26
N ALA A 68 3.16 14.36 18.87
CA ALA A 68 2.29 13.32 18.34
C ALA A 68 1.78 13.63 16.92
N ARG A 69 1.41 14.89 16.65
CA ARG A 69 0.98 15.31 15.31
C ARG A 69 2.13 15.33 14.30
N ILE A 70 3.33 15.72 14.73
CA ILE A 70 4.53 15.68 13.88
C ILE A 70 4.87 14.22 13.52
N GLU A 71 4.93 13.32 14.51
CA GLU A 71 5.29 11.91 14.29
C GLU A 71 4.26 11.13 13.48
N ARG A 72 2.99 11.56 13.47
CA ARG A 72 1.95 11.00 12.60
C ARG A 72 1.94 11.59 11.19
N GLY A 73 2.70 12.67 10.95
CA GLY A 73 2.67 13.39 9.67
C GLY A 73 1.49 14.33 9.50
N ASP A 74 0.65 14.53 10.52
CA ASP A 74 -0.49 15.46 10.51
C ASP A 74 -0.05 16.92 10.57
N ARG A 75 1.21 17.17 10.95
CA ARG A 75 1.77 18.51 11.10
C ARG A 75 3.19 18.54 10.55
N GLU A 76 3.40 19.42 9.59
CA GLU A 76 4.73 19.76 9.12
C GLU A 76 5.45 20.62 10.18
N PRO A 77 6.58 20.15 10.76
CA PRO A 77 7.39 20.99 11.62
C PRO A 77 8.08 22.05 10.76
N SER A 78 8.12 23.30 11.23
CA SER A 78 9.03 24.28 10.64
C SER A 78 10.48 23.83 10.85
N LEU A 79 11.41 24.28 10.00
CA LEU A 79 12.84 23.98 10.18
C LEU A 79 13.34 24.34 11.58
N ARG A 80 12.86 25.46 12.16
CA ARG A 80 13.18 25.85 13.55
C ARG A 80 12.66 24.85 14.59
N MET A 81 11.47 24.28 14.39
CA MET A 81 10.96 23.23 15.29
C MET A 81 11.77 21.95 15.11
N LEU A 82 12.05 21.56 13.86
CA LEU A 82 12.87 20.39 13.56
C LEU A 82 14.24 20.49 14.23
N GLU A 83 14.92 21.63 14.10
CA GLU A 83 16.20 21.92 14.74
C GLU A 83 16.12 21.79 16.27
N ARG A 84 15.09 22.37 16.91
CA ARG A 84 14.86 22.24 18.36
C ARG A 84 14.68 20.79 18.81
N LEU A 85 13.96 19.99 18.03
CA LEU A 85 13.74 18.57 18.35
C LEU A 85 15.04 17.77 18.24
N LEU A 86 15.84 18.04 17.20
CA LEU A 86 17.14 17.41 17.00
C LEU A 86 18.13 17.79 18.12
N MET A 87 18.20 19.08 18.49
CA MET A 87 18.99 19.54 19.65
C MET A 87 18.56 18.87 20.96
N ALA A 88 17.25 18.71 21.20
CA ALA A 88 16.72 18.02 22.38
C ALA A 88 17.08 16.53 22.44
N MET A 89 17.52 15.96 21.32
CA MET A 89 17.99 14.59 21.15
C MET A 89 19.51 14.49 20.95
N ASP A 90 20.24 15.61 21.07
CA ASP A 90 21.70 15.72 20.88
C ASP A 90 22.19 15.19 19.52
N VAL A 91 21.44 15.50 18.45
CA VAL A 91 21.78 15.11 17.07
C VAL A 91 21.63 16.29 16.11
N GLN A 92 22.20 16.15 14.92
CA GLN A 92 22.10 17.12 13.82
C GLN A 92 21.53 16.47 12.55
N LEU A 93 20.85 17.25 11.71
CA LEU A 93 20.34 16.78 10.42
C LEU A 93 21.45 16.88 9.36
N THR A 94 21.68 15.80 8.63
CA THR A 94 22.43 15.82 7.37
C THR A 94 21.47 15.65 6.21
N VAL A 95 21.61 16.48 5.17
CA VAL A 95 20.79 16.40 3.95
C VAL A 95 21.67 15.87 2.82
N GLY A 96 21.23 14.76 2.22
CA GLY A 96 21.82 14.18 1.01
C GLY A 96 20.84 14.24 -0.16
N LEU A 97 21.37 14.06 -1.37
CA LEU A 97 20.57 13.84 -2.58
C LEU A 97 20.77 12.40 -3.03
N GLU A 98 19.67 11.75 -3.37
CA GLU A 98 19.68 10.42 -3.98
C GLU A 98 19.01 10.51 -5.36
N PRO A 99 19.35 9.61 -6.30
CA PRO A 99 18.58 9.46 -7.52
C PRO A 99 17.09 9.31 -7.21
N LEU A 100 16.25 9.92 -8.05
CA LEU A 100 14.81 9.75 -7.95
C LEU A 100 14.49 8.25 -7.98
N ASP A 101 13.66 7.80 -7.06
CA ASP A 101 13.24 6.41 -6.90
C ASP A 101 14.35 5.41 -6.53
N ALA A 102 15.47 5.85 -5.94
CA ALA A 102 16.51 4.96 -5.41
C ALA A 102 15.97 3.96 -4.36
N GLN A 103 15.01 4.39 -3.53
CA GLN A 103 14.34 3.50 -2.58
C GLN A 103 13.52 2.41 -3.29
N LEU A 104 12.87 2.75 -4.42
CA LEU A 104 12.16 1.78 -5.23
C LEU A 104 13.12 0.81 -5.92
N ASP A 105 14.29 1.30 -6.36
CA ASP A 105 15.35 0.45 -6.89
C ASP A 105 15.83 -0.58 -5.87
N ALA A 106 16.11 -0.12 -4.65
CA ALA A 106 16.51 -0.99 -3.56
C ALA A 106 15.43 -2.05 -3.27
N ALA A 107 14.16 -1.66 -3.22
CA ALA A 107 13.05 -2.59 -3.02
C ALA A 107 12.94 -3.63 -4.15
N ILE A 108 13.11 -3.21 -5.42
CA ILE A 108 13.12 -4.13 -6.58
C ILE A 108 14.33 -5.08 -6.48
N ALA A 109 15.49 -4.60 -6.07
CA ALA A 109 16.70 -5.42 -5.92
C ALA A 109 16.57 -6.44 -4.77
N GLU A 110 15.99 -6.03 -3.63
CA GLU A 110 15.68 -6.92 -2.50
C GLU A 110 14.69 -8.01 -2.93
N LEU A 111 13.62 -7.63 -3.62
CA LEU A 111 12.68 -8.59 -4.20
C LEU A 111 13.39 -9.53 -5.18
N ALA A 112 14.27 -9.01 -6.03
CA ALA A 112 15.03 -9.82 -7.00
C ALA A 112 15.89 -10.90 -6.33
N ALA A 113 16.38 -10.64 -5.12
CA ALA A 113 17.14 -11.60 -4.32
C ALA A 113 16.26 -12.65 -3.61
N ALA A 114 14.98 -12.34 -3.34
CA ALA A 114 14.03 -13.27 -2.73
C ALA A 114 13.56 -14.35 -3.72
N SER A 115 13.19 -15.53 -3.21
CA SER A 115 12.57 -16.58 -4.03
C SER A 115 11.18 -16.16 -4.49
N VAL A 116 10.69 -16.69 -5.63
CA VAL A 116 9.34 -16.36 -6.10
C VAL A 116 8.28 -16.77 -5.08
N SER A 117 8.47 -17.89 -4.38
CA SER A 117 7.58 -18.33 -3.30
C SER A 117 7.50 -17.32 -2.15
N ASP A 118 8.63 -16.77 -1.72
CA ASP A 118 8.65 -15.74 -0.66
C ASP A 118 7.94 -14.46 -1.12
N ARG A 119 8.14 -14.06 -2.38
CA ARG A 119 7.45 -12.89 -2.96
C ARG A 119 5.93 -13.08 -2.99
N ILE A 120 5.46 -14.27 -3.38
CA ILE A 120 4.03 -14.62 -3.40
C ILE A 120 3.43 -14.54 -1.99
N ALA A 121 4.16 -15.07 -1.00
CA ALA A 121 3.74 -15.07 0.39
C ALA A 121 3.68 -13.64 0.96
N GLU A 122 4.72 -12.84 0.74
CA GLU A 122 4.80 -11.45 1.24
C GLU A 122 3.77 -10.52 0.58
N ALA A 123 3.48 -10.73 -0.70
CA ALA A 123 2.41 -10.03 -1.42
C ALA A 123 1.01 -10.46 -0.97
N GLY A 124 0.89 -11.52 -0.16
CA GLY A 124 -0.40 -12.01 0.34
C GLY A 124 -1.32 -12.57 -0.75
N ILE A 125 -0.76 -12.95 -1.91
CA ILE A 125 -1.55 -13.42 -3.06
C ILE A 125 -2.35 -14.65 -2.68
N ASP A 126 -1.69 -15.67 -2.11
CA ASP A 126 -2.36 -16.91 -1.75
C ASP A 126 -3.43 -16.71 -0.68
N LYS A 127 -3.14 -15.89 0.33
CA LYS A 127 -4.09 -15.54 1.39
C LYS A 127 -5.36 -14.91 0.84
N LEU A 128 -5.24 -14.00 -0.13
CA LEU A 128 -6.39 -13.37 -0.76
C LEU A 128 -7.16 -14.39 -1.61
N LEU A 129 -6.47 -15.17 -2.44
CA LEU A 129 -7.07 -16.15 -3.34
C LEU A 129 -7.77 -17.29 -2.60
N ASP A 130 -7.24 -17.74 -1.46
CA ASP A 130 -7.87 -18.76 -0.60
C ASP A 130 -9.20 -18.28 -0.01
N ALA A 131 -9.32 -16.98 0.22
CA ALA A 131 -10.53 -16.37 0.73
C ALA A 131 -11.48 -15.93 -0.39
N PHE A 132 -11.00 -15.78 -1.63
CA PHE A 132 -11.71 -15.19 -2.76
C PHE A 132 -12.93 -16.03 -3.16
N PRO A 133 -14.05 -15.43 -3.60
CA PRO A 133 -15.23 -16.20 -3.95
C PRO A 133 -14.97 -17.01 -5.22
N ALA A 134 -15.72 -18.10 -5.40
CA ALA A 134 -15.63 -18.95 -6.59
C ALA A 134 -16.22 -18.24 -7.84
N ILE A 135 -15.51 -17.22 -8.31
CA ILE A 135 -15.79 -16.46 -9.53
C ILE A 135 -14.56 -16.53 -10.46
N PRO A 136 -14.75 -16.59 -11.78
CA PRO A 136 -13.64 -16.52 -12.73
C PRO A 136 -12.88 -15.19 -12.63
N PHE A 137 -11.55 -15.27 -12.63
CA PHE A 137 -10.65 -14.11 -12.65
C PHE A 137 -9.38 -14.44 -13.44
N VAL A 138 -8.67 -13.39 -13.86
CA VAL A 138 -7.29 -13.50 -14.37
C VAL A 138 -6.44 -12.49 -13.61
N LEU A 139 -5.29 -12.89 -13.09
CA LEU A 139 -4.38 -11.96 -12.41
C LEU A 139 -3.69 -11.07 -13.45
N ASP A 140 -3.54 -9.79 -13.12
CA ASP A 140 -3.10 -8.75 -14.05
C ASP A 140 -1.97 -7.88 -13.44
N GLY A 141 -1.40 -6.98 -14.24
CA GLY A 141 -0.49 -5.93 -13.84
C GLY A 141 0.72 -6.43 -13.06
N ALA A 142 1.04 -5.76 -11.94
CA ALA A 142 2.20 -6.11 -11.12
C ALA A 142 2.08 -7.52 -10.50
N THR A 143 0.86 -8.00 -10.25
CA THR A 143 0.63 -9.36 -9.72
C THR A 143 0.96 -10.42 -10.78
N ALA A 144 0.49 -10.24 -12.00
CA ALA A 144 0.82 -11.11 -13.13
C ALA A 144 2.32 -11.11 -13.44
N ALA A 145 2.96 -9.95 -13.39
CA ALA A 145 4.40 -9.82 -13.60
C ALA A 145 5.21 -10.55 -12.51
N LEU A 146 4.81 -10.42 -11.24
CA LEU A 146 5.44 -11.13 -10.12
C LEU A 146 5.35 -12.64 -10.30
N LEU A 147 4.17 -13.14 -10.65
CA LEU A 147 3.95 -14.57 -10.88
C LEU A 147 4.75 -15.07 -12.09
N GLN A 148 5.00 -14.23 -13.10
CA GLN A 148 5.88 -14.55 -14.23
C GLN A 148 7.39 -14.35 -13.92
N GLY A 149 7.74 -14.09 -12.65
CA GLY A 149 9.12 -14.05 -12.16
C GLY A 149 9.74 -12.66 -12.05
N ALA A 150 9.04 -11.60 -12.47
CA ALA A 150 9.53 -10.23 -12.33
C ALA A 150 9.53 -9.81 -10.85
N PRO A 151 10.57 -9.15 -10.32
CA PRO A 151 10.63 -8.73 -8.93
C PRO A 151 9.91 -7.39 -8.71
N LEU A 152 8.63 -7.33 -9.08
CA LEU A 152 7.85 -6.12 -8.91
C LEU A 152 7.19 -6.07 -7.53
N PRO A 153 7.17 -4.92 -6.86
CA PRO A 153 6.38 -4.75 -5.65
C PRO A 153 4.89 -4.85 -5.99
N VAL A 154 4.18 -5.66 -5.21
CA VAL A 154 2.72 -5.83 -5.30
C VAL A 154 2.11 -5.27 -4.01
N ASP A 155 1.50 -4.09 -4.12
CA ASP A 155 0.80 -3.41 -3.02
C ASP A 155 -0.66 -3.86 -2.87
N ALA A 156 -1.25 -4.33 -3.98
CA ALA A 156 -2.57 -4.92 -4.04
C ALA A 156 -2.58 -6.07 -5.04
N VAL A 157 -3.32 -7.14 -4.74
CA VAL A 157 -3.57 -8.20 -5.72
C VAL A 157 -4.42 -7.62 -6.84
N GLN A 158 -3.87 -7.66 -8.06
CA GLN A 158 -4.48 -7.10 -9.26
C GLN A 158 -5.10 -8.22 -10.09
N MET A 159 -6.36 -8.04 -10.50
CA MET A 159 -7.06 -9.02 -11.32
C MET A 159 -8.10 -8.41 -12.25
N ALA A 160 -8.34 -9.07 -13.37
CA ALA A 160 -9.46 -8.84 -14.25
C ALA A 160 -10.65 -9.71 -13.84
N LEU A 161 -11.83 -9.10 -13.83
CA LEU A 161 -13.12 -9.72 -13.55
C LEU A 161 -14.13 -9.32 -14.63
N THR A 162 -15.28 -10.01 -14.67
CA THR A 162 -16.36 -9.65 -15.58
C THR A 162 -17.60 -9.17 -14.84
N TRP A 163 -18.34 -8.26 -15.48
CA TRP A 163 -19.54 -7.62 -14.91
C TRP A 163 -20.60 -8.60 -14.37
N PRO A 164 -20.86 -9.78 -14.98
CA PRO A 164 -21.82 -10.75 -14.43
C PRO A 164 -21.52 -11.25 -13.01
N TYR A 165 -20.30 -11.06 -12.51
CA TYR A 165 -19.89 -11.47 -11.16
C TYR A 165 -19.77 -10.30 -10.18
N ALA A 166 -20.15 -9.07 -10.57
CA ALA A 166 -20.04 -7.89 -9.72
C ALA A 166 -20.78 -8.08 -8.37
N ASP A 167 -22.03 -8.56 -8.39
CA ASP A 167 -22.82 -8.79 -7.17
C ASP A 167 -22.14 -9.78 -6.22
N ARG A 168 -21.59 -10.88 -6.76
CA ARG A 168 -20.86 -11.88 -5.96
C ARG A 168 -19.59 -11.31 -5.35
N LEU A 169 -18.89 -10.42 -6.07
CA LEU A 169 -17.75 -9.71 -5.51
C LEU A 169 -18.22 -8.77 -4.39
N THR A 170 -19.30 -8.02 -4.58
CA THR A 170 -19.86 -7.10 -3.57
C THR A 170 -20.23 -7.83 -2.28
N ASP A 171 -20.87 -9.00 -2.39
CA ASP A 171 -21.19 -9.86 -1.25
C ASP A 171 -19.92 -10.27 -0.49
N TRP A 172 -18.90 -10.69 -1.24
CA TRP A 172 -17.62 -11.07 -0.67
C TRP A 172 -16.89 -9.90 0.01
N LEU A 173 -16.83 -8.73 -0.64
CA LEU A 173 -16.24 -7.52 -0.10
C LEU A 173 -16.93 -7.12 1.22
N THR A 174 -18.26 -7.20 1.26
CA THR A 174 -19.06 -6.95 2.46
C THR A 174 -18.69 -7.93 3.57
N ALA A 175 -18.63 -9.23 3.25
CA ALA A 175 -18.26 -10.28 4.20
C ALA A 175 -16.81 -10.14 4.73
N LYS A 176 -15.92 -9.49 3.98
CA LYS A 176 -14.53 -9.21 4.39
C LYS A 176 -14.32 -7.82 4.97
N TYR A 177 -15.41 -7.15 5.38
CA TYR A 177 -15.39 -5.80 5.95
C TYR A 177 -14.57 -4.83 5.11
N ALA A 178 -14.75 -4.88 3.79
CA ALA A 178 -13.95 -4.10 2.88
C ALA A 178 -14.21 -2.60 3.05
N HIS A 179 -13.17 -1.80 2.83
CA HIS A 179 -13.24 -0.37 2.63
C HIS A 179 -12.80 -0.07 1.20
N ARG A 180 -13.48 0.85 0.51
CA ARG A 180 -13.13 1.22 -0.86
C ARG A 180 -12.23 2.45 -0.87
N TRP A 181 -11.28 2.46 -1.79
CA TRP A 181 -10.39 3.59 -2.03
C TRP A 181 -11.19 4.80 -2.50
N ASN A 182 -10.99 5.93 -1.83
CA ASN A 182 -11.51 7.19 -2.28
C ASN A 182 -10.42 7.95 -3.06
N GLU A 183 -10.53 8.15 -4.37
CA GLU A 183 -9.51 8.85 -5.13
C GLU A 183 -9.37 10.34 -4.78
N LYS A 184 -10.44 10.96 -4.26
CA LYS A 184 -10.40 12.37 -3.88
C LYS A 184 -9.65 12.56 -2.58
N TRP A 185 -9.91 11.71 -1.59
CA TRP A 185 -9.32 11.78 -0.25
C TRP A 185 -8.07 10.91 -0.10
N GLN A 186 -7.85 10.03 -1.07
CA GLN A 186 -6.80 9.03 -1.15
C GLN A 186 -6.56 8.29 0.16
N GLU A 187 -7.68 7.80 0.67
CA GLU A 187 -7.76 6.97 1.85
C GLU A 187 -8.82 5.91 1.61
N PHE A 188 -8.72 4.79 2.33
CA PHE A 188 -9.77 3.79 2.36
C PHE A 188 -10.88 4.25 3.30
N GLY A 189 -12.12 4.11 2.86
CA GLY A 189 -13.28 4.49 3.67
C GLY A 189 -14.53 3.69 3.36
N TYR A 190 -15.59 4.02 4.09
CA TYR A 190 -16.93 3.41 3.96
C TYR A 190 -17.68 4.00 2.75
N LEU A 191 -17.21 3.71 1.54
CA LEU A 191 -17.95 3.98 0.31
C LEU A 191 -18.71 2.73 -0.13
N ALA A 192 -19.62 2.90 -1.10
CA ALA A 192 -20.31 1.78 -1.71
C ALA A 192 -19.29 0.80 -2.32
N LEU A 193 -19.41 -0.48 -1.93
CA LEU A 193 -18.49 -1.53 -2.34
C LEU A 193 -18.78 -2.05 -3.74
N ASP A 194 -20.01 -1.84 -4.22
CA ASP A 194 -20.46 -2.27 -5.54
C ASP A 194 -19.55 -1.72 -6.66
N PRO A 195 -18.93 -2.60 -7.48
CA PRO A 195 -18.16 -2.19 -8.64
C PRO A 195 -18.92 -1.33 -9.65
N ALA A 196 -20.25 -1.44 -9.72
CA ALA A 196 -21.08 -0.62 -10.61
C ALA A 196 -21.14 0.85 -10.15
N GLU A 197 -20.89 1.12 -8.87
CA GLU A 197 -20.85 2.48 -8.34
C GLU A 197 -19.59 3.22 -8.83
N PRO A 198 -19.68 4.51 -9.20
CA PRO A 198 -18.55 5.27 -9.68
C PRO A 198 -17.38 5.32 -8.69
N GLY A 199 -16.16 5.19 -9.21
CA GLY A 199 -14.90 5.34 -8.45
C GLY A 199 -13.96 4.16 -8.62
N ALA A 200 -12.77 4.26 -8.01
CA ALA A 200 -11.74 3.25 -8.15
C ALA A 200 -12.21 1.84 -7.72
N HIS A 201 -11.91 0.85 -8.54
CA HIS A 201 -12.06 -0.57 -8.22
C HIS A 201 -10.88 -1.06 -7.37
N ARG A 202 -10.74 -0.46 -6.19
CA ARG A 202 -9.66 -0.73 -5.24
C ARG A 202 -10.24 -0.81 -3.84
N TRP A 203 -10.02 -1.92 -3.16
CA TRP A 203 -10.60 -2.21 -1.85
C TRP A 203 -9.56 -2.79 -0.91
N GLN A 204 -9.52 -2.29 0.31
CA GLN A 204 -8.80 -2.89 1.42
C GLN A 204 -9.74 -3.82 2.17
N THR A 205 -9.32 -5.07 2.40
CA THR A 205 -10.10 -6.07 3.13
C THR A 205 -9.30 -6.63 4.30
N MET A 206 -9.94 -7.42 5.19
CA MET A 206 -9.22 -8.12 6.26
C MET A 206 -8.18 -9.15 5.76
N VAL A 207 -8.28 -9.60 4.50
CA VAL A 207 -7.39 -10.63 3.94
C VAL A 207 -6.32 -10.08 2.99
N GLY A 208 -6.43 -8.81 2.60
CA GLY A 208 -5.49 -8.15 1.68
C GLY A 208 -6.16 -7.02 0.91
N GLU A 209 -5.35 -6.29 0.14
CA GLU A 209 -5.84 -5.27 -0.77
C GLU A 209 -6.10 -5.87 -2.16
N LEU A 210 -7.26 -5.54 -2.73
CA LEU A 210 -7.70 -5.97 -4.05
C LEU A 210 -7.80 -4.75 -4.97
N ARG A 211 -7.24 -4.87 -6.18
CA ARG A 211 -7.54 -3.97 -7.28
C ARG A 211 -8.11 -4.79 -8.44
N ALA A 212 -9.28 -4.42 -8.92
CA ALA A 212 -9.94 -5.11 -10.01
C ALA A 212 -10.04 -4.23 -11.25
N ARG A 213 -10.00 -4.87 -12.42
CA ARG A 213 -10.42 -4.30 -13.68
C ARG A 213 -11.62 -5.08 -14.18
N PHE A 214 -12.70 -4.39 -14.52
CA PHE A 214 -13.90 -5.01 -15.05
C PHE A 214 -13.97 -4.91 -16.58
N GLY A 215 -14.43 -5.97 -17.21
CA GLY A 215 -14.71 -6.02 -18.65
C GLY A 215 -15.86 -6.97 -18.98
N ASP A 216 -16.20 -7.03 -20.26
CA ASP A 216 -17.27 -7.93 -20.75
C ASP A 216 -16.79 -9.39 -20.87
N ALA A 217 -15.48 -9.58 -21.04
CA ALA A 217 -14.81 -10.87 -21.08
C ALA A 217 -13.49 -10.83 -20.31
N LEU A 218 -13.04 -12.00 -19.85
CA LEU A 218 -11.70 -12.14 -19.26
C LEU A 218 -10.65 -11.98 -20.37
N PRO A 219 -9.49 -11.37 -20.06
CA PRO A 219 -8.38 -11.28 -21.00
C PRO A 219 -7.82 -12.68 -21.33
N GLU A 220 -7.07 -12.75 -22.44
CA GLU A 220 -6.25 -13.92 -22.73
C GLU A 220 -5.24 -14.13 -21.60
N HIS A 221 -4.99 -15.40 -21.26
CA HIS A 221 -4.17 -15.73 -20.11
C HIS A 221 -3.39 -17.01 -20.33
N ILE A 222 -2.30 -17.12 -19.59
CA ILE A 222 -1.50 -18.34 -19.46
C ILE A 222 -1.61 -18.87 -18.03
N GLU A 223 -1.38 -20.17 -17.87
CA GLU A 223 -1.29 -20.81 -16.56
C GLU A 223 0.15 -20.82 -16.09
N VAL A 224 0.41 -20.16 -14.96
CA VAL A 224 1.72 -20.18 -14.30
C VAL A 224 1.62 -21.00 -13.02
N ARG A 225 2.61 -21.85 -12.76
CA ARG A 225 2.62 -22.74 -11.59
C ARG A 225 3.75 -22.37 -10.64
N HIS A 226 3.40 -22.18 -9.37
CA HIS A 226 4.34 -22.08 -8.25
C HIS A 226 3.93 -23.04 -7.16
N GLY A 227 4.84 -23.93 -6.78
CA GLY A 227 4.52 -25.03 -5.87
C GLY A 227 3.34 -25.87 -6.38
N GLY A 228 2.31 -26.03 -5.54
CA GLY A 228 1.11 -26.79 -5.86
C GLY A 228 -0.01 -26.01 -6.55
N ARG A 229 0.11 -24.68 -6.69
CA ARG A 229 -0.96 -23.80 -7.19
C ARG A 229 -0.75 -23.40 -8.64
N SER A 230 -1.84 -23.28 -9.38
CA SER A 230 -1.91 -22.72 -10.73
C SER A 230 -2.54 -21.34 -10.67
N TYR A 231 -1.99 -20.39 -11.41
CA TYR A 231 -2.42 -19.01 -11.46
C TYR A 231 -2.73 -18.63 -12.92
N PRO A 232 -3.98 -18.27 -13.26
CA PRO A 232 -4.28 -17.65 -14.54
C PRO A 232 -3.75 -16.22 -14.53
N VAL A 233 -2.79 -15.91 -15.39
CA VAL A 233 -2.16 -14.58 -15.45
C VAL A 233 -2.18 -14.02 -16.86
N VAL A 234 -2.35 -12.70 -16.98
CA VAL A 234 -2.15 -11.97 -18.24
C VAL A 234 -0.67 -12.11 -18.66
N PRO A 235 -0.37 -12.47 -19.92
CA PRO A 235 1.02 -12.56 -20.39
C PRO A 235 1.80 -11.26 -20.19
N LEU A 236 3.08 -11.35 -19.86
CA LEU A 236 3.89 -10.16 -19.55
C LEU A 236 3.88 -9.11 -20.68
N THR A 237 3.83 -9.55 -21.94
CA THR A 237 3.73 -8.67 -23.11
C THR A 237 2.46 -7.84 -23.12
N GLU A 238 1.35 -8.40 -22.65
CA GLU A 238 0.07 -7.70 -22.55
C GLU A 238 0.04 -6.78 -21.33
N VAL A 239 0.62 -7.22 -20.20
CA VAL A 239 0.77 -6.39 -19.00
C VAL A 239 1.50 -5.08 -19.33
N GLU A 240 2.56 -5.13 -20.13
CA GLU A 240 3.33 -3.94 -20.51
C GLU A 240 2.55 -2.95 -21.39
N ILE A 241 1.56 -3.45 -22.13
CA ILE A 241 0.70 -2.63 -22.98
C ILE A 241 -0.44 -2.03 -22.15
N ALA A 242 -1.02 -2.83 -21.25
CA ALA A 242 -2.24 -2.48 -20.52
C ALA A 242 -1.99 -1.70 -19.23
N ASP A 243 -0.84 -1.89 -18.56
CA ASP A 243 -0.52 -1.28 -17.28
C ASP A 243 0.78 -0.46 -17.35
N VAL A 244 0.62 0.86 -17.46
CA VAL A 244 1.72 1.84 -17.52
C VAL A 244 2.62 1.77 -16.26
N GLY A 245 2.04 1.49 -15.09
CA GLY A 245 2.78 1.40 -13.84
C GLY A 245 3.66 0.15 -13.81
N ALA A 246 3.09 -1.00 -14.15
CA ALA A 246 3.84 -2.25 -14.27
C ALA A 246 4.92 -2.15 -15.36
N ALA A 247 4.61 -1.57 -16.52
CA ALA A 247 5.56 -1.34 -17.61
C ALA A 247 6.77 -0.49 -17.16
N ALA A 248 6.52 0.60 -16.42
CA ALA A 248 7.59 1.46 -15.91
C ALA A 248 8.50 0.73 -14.92
N LEU A 249 7.93 -0.11 -14.04
CA LEU A 249 8.69 -0.93 -13.10
C LEU A 249 9.52 -2.01 -13.81
N LEU A 250 8.96 -2.66 -14.85
CA LEU A 250 9.66 -3.65 -15.66
C LEU A 250 10.83 -3.05 -16.44
N ASP A 251 10.62 -1.90 -17.08
CA ASP A 251 11.68 -1.17 -17.77
C ASP A 251 12.81 -0.77 -16.80
N ARG A 252 12.46 -0.25 -15.63
CA ARG A 252 13.41 0.12 -14.58
C ARG A 252 14.24 -1.08 -14.12
N TYR A 253 13.60 -2.21 -13.86
CA TYR A 253 14.27 -3.46 -13.50
C TYR A 253 15.23 -3.95 -14.61
N ARG A 254 14.80 -3.92 -15.88
CA ARG A 254 15.65 -4.30 -17.01
C ARG A 254 16.88 -3.42 -17.15
N ARG A 255 16.72 -2.10 -16.97
CA ARG A 255 17.85 -1.14 -17.01
C ARG A 255 18.90 -1.45 -15.95
N GLN A 256 18.49 -1.84 -14.75
CA GLN A 256 19.43 -2.24 -13.69
C GLN A 256 20.18 -3.54 -14.04
N ARG A 257 19.50 -4.54 -14.62
CA ARG A 257 20.13 -5.79 -15.06
C ARG A 257 21.06 -5.61 -16.26
N GLY A 258 20.68 -4.78 -17.23
CA GLY A 258 21.50 -4.47 -18.40
C GLY A 258 22.67 -3.54 -18.13
N GLY A 259 22.70 -2.88 -16.96
CA GLY A 259 23.72 -1.92 -16.55
C GLY A 259 24.84 -2.46 -15.66
N SER A 260 24.89 -3.78 -15.39
CA SER A 260 26.06 -4.37 -14.70
C SER A 260 27.25 -4.42 -15.66
N PRO A 261 28.36 -3.71 -15.40
CA PRO A 261 29.59 -3.90 -16.16
C PRO A 261 30.17 -5.27 -15.83
N GLY A 262 30.49 -6.05 -16.86
CA GLY A 262 31.43 -7.17 -16.74
C GLY A 262 32.85 -6.72 -16.48
#